data_AF-A0A8T3Z5P0-F1
#
_entry.id   AF-A0A8T3Z5P0-F1
#
_cell.length_a   1.000
_cell.length_b   1.000
_cell.length_c   1.000
_cell.angle_alpha   90.00
_cell.angle_beta   90.00
_cell.angle_gamma   90.00
#
_symmetry.space_group_name_H-M   'P 1'
#
loop_
_entity.id
_entity.type
_entity.pdbx_description
1 polymer ?
#
loop_
_entity_poly.entity_id
_entity_poly.type
_entity_poly.pdbx_seq_one_letter_code
_entity_poly.pdbx_strand_id
1 'polypeptide(L)'
;MLELFAYSNTIAGVLILIIGFGSHFIGQLISVLDWKRAVKLGIAEKEILPEYKDYEVGMAMADVLVGWVYAFIGVGLILDSSWSFKLAWIPGVIFIYHSISFWFWSRNQEYRGYKYRSTMERMSWFLVNLLSGIFIILVAW
;
A
#
# COMPACT_ATOMS: atom_id res chain seq x y z
N MET A 1 9.17 23.37 -10.16
CA MET A 1 8.49 22.07 -10.29
C MET A 1 7.41 22.23 -11.32
N LEU A 2 7.23 21.23 -12.20
CA LEU A 2 6.19 21.28 -13.22
C LEU A 2 4.93 20.66 -12.58
N GLU A 3 3.97 21.48 -12.17
CA GLU A 3 2.68 20.94 -11.74
C GLU A 3 2.00 20.26 -12.94
N LEU A 4 1.63 18.98 -12.79
CA LEU A 4 0.83 18.25 -13.79
C LEU A 4 -0.52 18.94 -13.99
N PHE A 5 -1.10 19.39 -12.88
CA PHE A 5 -2.27 20.24 -12.76
C PHE A 5 -2.30 20.82 -11.33
N ALA A 6 -3.14 21.82 -11.12
CA ALA A 6 -3.27 22.49 -9.82
C ALA A 6 -3.55 21.49 -8.69
N TYR A 7 -2.80 21.60 -7.58
CA TYR A 7 -2.92 20.75 -6.39
C TYR A 7 -2.55 19.26 -6.59
N SER A 8 -1.88 18.91 -7.70
CA SER A 8 -1.41 17.54 -7.95
C SER A 8 -0.53 17.00 -6.81
N ASN A 9 0.32 17.83 -6.23
CA ASN A 9 1.12 17.54 -5.04
C ASN A 9 0.26 17.22 -3.80
N THR A 10 -0.76 18.03 -3.52
CA THR A 10 -1.69 17.82 -2.40
C THR A 10 -2.43 16.51 -2.55
N ILE A 11 -2.93 16.21 -3.75
CA ILE A 11 -3.63 14.93 -4.01
C ILE A 11 -2.68 13.76 -3.84
N ALA A 12 -1.45 13.84 -4.36
CA ALA A 12 -0.45 12.80 -4.17
C ALA A 12 -0.12 12.57 -2.69
N GLY A 13 0.05 13.66 -1.93
CA GLY A 13 0.27 13.61 -0.49
C GLY A 13 -0.89 12.94 0.25
N VAL A 14 -2.13 13.29 -0.06
CA VAL A 14 -3.33 12.66 0.52
C VAL A 14 -3.40 11.17 0.20
N LEU A 15 -3.11 10.77 -1.05
CA LEU A 15 -3.08 9.35 -1.44
C LEU A 15 -2.00 8.57 -0.69
N ILE A 16 -0.81 9.15 -0.52
CA ILE A 16 0.27 8.55 0.27
C ILE A 16 -0.16 8.37 1.73
N LEU A 17 -0.86 9.35 2.31
CA LEU A 17 -1.32 9.25 3.69
C LEU A 17 -2.43 8.20 3.86
N ILE A 18 -3.42 8.16 2.97
CA ILE A 18 -4.54 7.22 3.10
C ILE A 18 -4.08 5.79 2.79
N ILE A 19 -3.44 5.58 1.64
CA ILE A 19 -3.09 4.24 1.16
C ILE A 19 -1.79 3.78 1.83
N GLY A 20 -0.77 4.62 1.85
CA GLY A 20 0.54 4.30 2.40
C GLY A 20 0.48 4.24 3.92
N PHE A 21 0.28 5.39 4.56
CA PHE A 21 0.33 5.44 6.01
C PHE A 21 -0.87 4.72 6.67
N GLY A 22 -2.07 4.87 6.12
CA GLY A 22 -3.26 4.17 6.60
C GLY A 22 -3.18 2.66 6.37
N SER A 23 -3.25 2.23 5.11
CA SER A 23 -3.37 0.80 4.81
C SER A 23 -2.07 0.03 4.99
N HIS A 24 -0.96 0.52 4.43
CA HIS A 24 0.31 -0.20 4.44
C HIS A 24 1.07 -0.09 5.76
N PHE A 25 0.95 1.01 6.50
CA PHE A 25 1.58 1.11 7.83
C PHE A 25 0.63 0.69 8.97
N ILE A 26 -0.45 1.46 9.22
CA ILE A 26 -1.35 1.18 10.36
C ILE A 26 -2.03 -0.18 10.20
N GLY A 27 -2.54 -0.49 9.01
CA GLY A 27 -3.17 -1.78 8.73
C GLY A 27 -2.24 -2.95 9.00
N GLN A 28 -1.01 -2.90 8.47
CA GLN A 28 -0.03 -3.97 8.65
C GLN A 28 0.52 -4.06 10.07
N LEU A 29 0.62 -2.94 10.79
CA LEU A 29 0.96 -2.95 12.21
C LEU A 29 -0.07 -3.75 13.02
N ILE A 30 -1.35 -3.63 12.69
CA ILE A 30 -2.39 -4.46 13.35
C ILE A 30 -2.17 -5.94 13.03
N SER A 31 -1.83 -6.30 11.78
CA SER A 31 -1.52 -7.69 11.38
C SER A 31 -0.34 -8.27 12.17
N VAL A 32 0.71 -7.48 12.37
CA VAL A 32 1.90 -7.88 13.14
C VAL A 32 1.59 -8.06 14.63
N LEU A 33 0.84 -7.12 15.22
CA LEU A 33 0.59 -7.12 16.67
C LEU A 33 -0.52 -8.10 17.08
N ASP A 34 -1.57 -8.23 16.28
CA ASP A 34 -2.74 -9.07 16.57
C ASP A 34 -3.42 -9.53 15.27
N TRP A 35 -2.94 -10.68 14.77
CA TRP A 35 -3.52 -11.32 13.59
C TRP A 35 -5.02 -11.59 13.71
N LYS A 36 -5.52 -11.96 14.90
CA LYS A 36 -6.95 -12.25 15.09
C LYS A 36 -7.78 -10.98 14.91
N ARG A 37 -7.31 -9.86 15.44
CA ARG A 37 -7.93 -8.55 15.22
C ARG A 37 -7.83 -8.12 13.76
N ALA A 38 -6.68 -8.31 13.12
CA ALA A 38 -6.50 -8.00 11.70
C ALA A 38 -7.48 -8.78 10.80
N VAL A 39 -7.71 -10.07 11.10
CA VAL A 39 -8.73 -10.89 10.43
C VAL A 39 -10.14 -10.35 10.68
N LYS A 40 -10.47 -9.99 11.92
CA LYS A 40 -11.79 -9.41 12.26
C LYS A 40 -12.07 -8.09 11.53
N LEU A 41 -11.02 -7.30 11.25
CA LEU A 41 -11.09 -6.05 10.52
C LEU A 41 -11.02 -6.23 8.99
N GLY A 42 -10.87 -7.46 8.48
CA GLY A 42 -10.73 -7.73 7.04
C GLY A 42 -9.39 -7.29 6.45
N ILE A 43 -8.39 -7.04 7.29
CA ILE A 43 -7.04 -6.65 6.89
C ILE A 43 -6.24 -7.92 6.52
N ALA A 44 -6.29 -8.93 7.39
CA ALA A 44 -5.56 -10.19 7.25
C ALA A 44 -6.48 -11.35 6.87
N GLU A 45 -5.91 -12.42 6.33
CA GLU A 45 -6.66 -13.58 5.85
C GLU A 45 -7.12 -14.51 7.00
N LYS A 46 -8.39 -14.94 6.94
CA LYS A 46 -9.01 -15.79 7.97
C LYS A 46 -8.52 -17.24 7.95
N GLU A 47 -8.34 -17.80 6.76
CA GLU A 47 -8.10 -19.23 6.52
C GLU A 47 -6.83 -19.44 5.71
N ILE A 48 -5.73 -18.88 6.21
CA ILE A 48 -4.41 -18.98 5.61
C ILE A 48 -3.66 -20.20 6.16
N LEU A 49 -2.95 -20.91 5.27
CA LEU A 49 -2.03 -21.97 5.70
C LEU A 49 -0.94 -21.36 6.61
N PRO A 50 -0.45 -22.09 7.63
CA PRO A 50 0.57 -21.57 8.55
C PRO A 50 1.82 -21.00 7.83
N GLU A 51 2.28 -21.69 6.78
CA GLU A 51 3.42 -21.26 5.96
C GLU A 51 3.21 -19.93 5.23
N TYR A 52 1.98 -19.65 4.80
CA TYR A 52 1.65 -18.36 4.17
C TYR A 52 1.43 -17.27 5.21
N LYS A 53 0.96 -17.62 6.41
CA LYS A 53 0.82 -16.68 7.51
C LYS A 53 2.17 -16.10 7.92
N ASP A 54 3.18 -16.93 8.10
CA ASP A 54 4.51 -16.46 8.49
C ASP A 54 5.12 -15.55 7.42
N TYR A 55 4.93 -15.90 6.14
CA TYR A 55 5.32 -15.05 5.01
C TYR A 55 4.59 -13.70 5.02
N GLU A 56 3.27 -13.69 5.21
CA GLU A 56 2.47 -12.47 5.26
C GLU A 56 2.78 -11.59 6.47
N VAL A 57 3.02 -12.18 7.65
CA VAL A 57 3.49 -11.44 8.83
C VAL A 57 4.87 -10.83 8.55
N GLY A 58 5.76 -11.54 7.85
CA GLY A 58 7.04 -11.01 7.40
C GLY A 58 6.89 -9.81 6.46
N MET A 59 6.00 -9.90 5.47
CA MET A 59 5.67 -8.78 4.58
C MET A 59 5.06 -7.61 5.35
N ALA A 60 4.11 -7.87 6.25
CA ALA A 60 3.49 -6.86 7.10
C ALA A 60 4.54 -6.14 7.97
N MET A 61 5.52 -6.87 8.51
CA MET A 61 6.63 -6.27 9.23
C MET A 61 7.50 -5.38 8.33
N ALA A 62 7.80 -5.82 7.11
CA ALA A 62 8.54 -5.00 6.15
C ALA A 62 7.79 -3.69 5.81
N ASP A 63 6.48 -3.77 5.61
CA ASP A 63 5.62 -2.62 5.38
C ASP A 63 5.55 -1.69 6.61
N VAL A 64 5.60 -2.23 7.83
CA VAL A 64 5.69 -1.40 9.05
C VAL A 64 7.03 -0.68 9.13
N LEU A 65 8.13 -1.37 8.85
CA LEU A 65 9.48 -0.80 8.93
C LEU A 65 9.72 0.33 7.91
N VAL A 66 9.06 0.26 6.76
CA VAL A 66 9.15 1.29 5.72
C VAL A 66 8.02 2.32 5.84
N GLY A 67 6.82 1.89 6.18
CA GLY A 67 5.60 2.66 5.98
C GLY A 67 5.44 3.92 6.84
N TRP A 68 6.24 4.07 7.91
CA TRP A 68 6.27 5.32 8.67
C TRP A 68 6.79 6.49 7.82
N VAL A 69 7.61 6.24 6.79
CA VAL A 69 8.13 7.31 5.90
C VAL A 69 7.03 7.95 5.07
N TYR A 70 5.90 7.24 4.85
CA TYR A 70 4.76 7.76 4.11
C TYR A 70 4.14 8.97 4.81
N ALA A 71 4.12 9.02 6.14
CA ALA A 71 3.61 10.17 6.88
C ALA A 71 4.41 11.43 6.54
N PHE A 72 5.74 11.35 6.61
CA PHE A 72 6.62 12.48 6.35
C PHE A 72 6.53 12.93 4.90
N ILE A 73 6.62 12.00 3.95
CA ILE A 73 6.56 12.32 2.51
C ILE A 73 5.18 12.89 2.15
N GLY A 74 4.10 12.28 2.64
CA GLY A 74 2.73 12.71 2.35
C GLY A 74 2.42 14.11 2.89
N VAL A 75 2.76 14.39 4.15
CA VAL A 75 2.63 15.74 4.74
C VAL A 75 3.53 16.73 4.03
N GLY A 76 4.77 16.37 3.72
CA GLY A 76 5.70 17.22 2.98
C GLY A 76 5.15 17.67 1.62
N LEU A 77 4.51 16.75 0.87
CA LEU A 77 3.90 17.09 -0.42
C LEU A 77 2.72 18.04 -0.28
N ILE A 78 1.87 17.86 0.74
CA ILE A 78 0.75 18.78 1.03
C ILE A 78 1.28 20.18 1.39
N LEU A 79 2.43 20.25 2.06
CA LEU A 79 3.11 21.50 2.42
C LEU A 79 4.04 22.03 1.32
N ASP A 80 4.01 21.45 0.12
CA ASP A 80 4.84 21.82 -1.03
C ASP A 80 6.36 21.85 -0.74
N SER A 81 6.83 20.90 0.07
CA SER A 81 8.24 20.82 0.48
C SER A 81 9.12 20.17 -0.60
N SER A 82 10.15 20.88 -1.07
CA SER A 82 11.00 20.39 -2.18
C SER A 82 11.66 19.01 -1.96
N TRP A 83 11.94 18.63 -0.72
CA TRP A 83 12.53 17.31 -0.41
C TRP A 83 11.51 16.17 -0.55
N SER A 84 10.21 16.42 -0.31
CA SER A 84 9.20 15.36 -0.39
C SER A 84 8.91 14.96 -1.83
N PHE A 85 9.01 15.90 -2.78
CA PHE A 85 8.95 15.58 -4.21
C PHE A 85 10.06 14.60 -4.62
N LYS A 86 11.30 14.87 -4.21
CA LYS A 86 12.45 13.98 -4.47
C LYS A 86 12.32 12.60 -3.85
N LEU A 87 11.51 12.44 -2.81
CA LEU A 87 11.28 11.16 -2.14
C LEU A 87 9.97 10.49 -2.55
N ALA A 88 9.06 11.20 -3.24
CA ALA A 88 7.73 10.69 -3.59
C ALA A 88 7.78 9.46 -4.50
N TRP A 89 8.86 9.28 -5.29
CA TRP A 89 9.03 8.06 -6.09
C TRP A 89 9.09 6.79 -5.22
N ILE A 90 9.52 6.88 -3.95
CA ILE A 90 9.60 5.72 -3.03
C ILE A 90 8.20 5.14 -2.78
N PRO A 91 7.22 5.87 -2.20
CA PRO A 91 5.85 5.36 -2.07
C PRO A 91 5.24 5.01 -3.41
N GLY A 92 5.52 5.78 -4.46
CA GLY A 92 5.02 5.50 -5.80
C GLY A 92 5.41 4.11 -6.31
N VAL A 93 6.70 3.76 -6.22
CA VAL A 93 7.21 2.43 -6.61
C VAL A 93 6.68 1.34 -5.70
N ILE A 94 6.60 1.58 -4.39
CA ILE A 94 6.08 0.58 -3.44
C ILE A 94 4.60 0.27 -3.72
N PHE A 95 3.79 1.26 -4.07
CA PHE A 95 2.39 1.03 -4.45
C PHE A 95 2.28 0.21 -5.73
N ILE A 96 3.10 0.49 -6.73
CA ILE A 96 3.14 -0.32 -7.96
C ILE A 96 3.56 -1.76 -7.63
N TYR A 97 4.63 -1.93 -6.85
CA TYR A 97 5.06 -3.24 -6.38
C TYR A 97 3.93 -3.99 -5.66
N HIS A 98 3.26 -3.35 -4.70
CA HIS A 98 2.15 -3.95 -3.96
C HIS A 98 0.99 -4.35 -4.87
N SER A 99 0.66 -3.52 -5.86
CA SER A 99 -0.39 -3.85 -6.82
C SER A 99 -0.07 -5.14 -7.57
N ILE A 100 1.12 -5.22 -8.18
CA ILE A 100 1.55 -6.35 -9.01
C ILE A 100 1.70 -7.61 -8.16
N SER A 101 2.41 -7.52 -7.04
CA SER A 101 2.63 -8.63 -6.12
C SER A 101 1.32 -9.19 -5.59
N PHE A 102 0.40 -8.33 -5.16
CA PHE A 102 -0.91 -8.75 -4.67
C PHE A 102 -1.74 -9.47 -5.75
N TRP A 103 -1.70 -8.97 -7.00
CA TRP A 103 -2.41 -9.59 -8.11
C TRP A 103 -1.97 -11.03 -8.36
N PHE A 104 -0.65 -11.26 -8.39
CA PHE A 104 -0.08 -12.60 -8.58
C PHE A 104 -0.26 -13.49 -7.35
N TRP A 105 -0.04 -12.96 -6.14
CA TRP A 105 -0.20 -13.68 -4.88
C TRP A 105 -1.62 -14.25 -4.74
N SER A 106 -2.62 -13.38 -4.83
CA SER A 106 -4.03 -13.78 -4.69
C SER A 106 -4.48 -14.73 -5.81
N ARG A 107 -3.92 -14.62 -7.02
CA ARG A 107 -4.22 -15.57 -8.11
C ARG A 107 -3.63 -16.95 -7.83
N ASN A 108 -2.42 -17.01 -7.28
CA ASN A 108 -1.79 -18.26 -6.91
C ASN A 108 -2.55 -18.99 -5.79
N GLN A 109 -3.11 -18.25 -4.82
CA GLN A 109 -3.98 -18.81 -3.80
C GLN A 109 -5.28 -19.39 -4.41
N GLU A 110 -5.92 -18.68 -5.33
CA GLU A 110 -7.11 -19.17 -6.05
C GLU A 110 -6.83 -20.46 -6.83
N TYR A 111 -5.68 -20.55 -7.51
CA TYR A 111 -5.26 -21.77 -8.20
C TYR A 111 -5.11 -22.98 -7.27
N ARG A 112 -4.79 -22.74 -5.99
CA ARG A 112 -4.69 -23.77 -4.95
C ARG A 112 -6.02 -24.06 -4.24
N GLY A 113 -7.12 -23.44 -4.69
CA GLY A 113 -8.46 -23.64 -4.15
C GLY A 113 -8.85 -22.71 -3.00
N TYR A 114 -7.99 -21.75 -2.63
CA TYR A 114 -8.27 -20.79 -1.57
C TYR A 114 -8.94 -19.55 -2.15
N LYS A 115 -10.11 -19.18 -1.62
CA LYS A 115 -10.79 -17.94 -1.99
C LYS A 115 -10.62 -16.90 -0.89
N TYR A 116 -9.63 -16.05 -1.08
CA TYR A 116 -9.29 -14.98 -0.13
C TYR A 116 -10.19 -13.74 -0.28
N ARG A 117 -10.34 -13.22 -1.50
CA ARG A 117 -11.16 -12.04 -1.83
C ARG A 117 -11.95 -12.27 -3.10
N SER A 118 -13.05 -11.55 -3.24
CA SER A 118 -13.79 -11.51 -4.51
C SER A 118 -12.93 -10.91 -5.62
N THR A 119 -13.21 -11.28 -6.87
CA THR A 119 -12.54 -10.71 -8.06
C THR A 119 -12.61 -9.17 -8.05
N MET A 120 -13.73 -8.61 -7.61
CA MET A 120 -13.91 -7.15 -7.54
C MET A 120 -12.98 -6.52 -6.51
N GLU A 121 -12.91 -7.04 -5.29
CA GLU A 121 -11.99 -6.53 -4.27
C GLU A 121 -10.53 -6.64 -4.72
N ARG A 122 -10.17 -7.75 -5.40
CA ARG A 122 -8.82 -7.93 -5.92
C ARG A 122 -8.47 -6.89 -6.98
N MET A 123 -9.39 -6.67 -7.92
CA MET A 123 -9.22 -5.68 -8.99
C MET A 123 -9.20 -4.25 -8.43
N SER A 124 -10.07 -3.94 -7.47
CA SER A 124 -10.08 -2.64 -6.80
C SER A 124 -8.76 -2.37 -6.07
N TRP A 125 -8.27 -3.32 -5.29
CA TRP A 125 -6.99 -3.16 -4.57
C TRP A 125 -5.81 -2.97 -5.54
N PHE A 126 -5.77 -3.78 -6.60
CA PHE A 126 -4.78 -3.66 -7.66
C PHE A 126 -4.81 -2.27 -8.30
N LEU A 127 -5.97 -1.84 -8.80
CA LEU A 127 -6.12 -0.58 -9.53
C LEU A 127 -5.84 0.64 -8.64
N VAL A 128 -6.33 0.64 -7.40
CA VAL A 128 -6.10 1.75 -6.46
C VAL A 128 -4.61 1.95 -6.19
N ASN A 129 -3.88 0.87 -5.91
CA ASN A 129 -2.43 0.96 -5.69
C ASN A 129 -1.68 1.31 -6.99
N LEU A 130 -2.00 0.67 -8.11
CA LEU A 130 -1.31 0.91 -9.38
C LEU A 130 -1.46 2.35 -9.86
N LEU A 131 -2.70 2.85 -9.92
CA LEU A 131 -2.99 4.19 -10.42
C LEU A 131 -2.43 5.27 -9.48
N SER A 132 -2.56 5.06 -8.17
CA SER A 132 -1.97 5.98 -7.18
C SER A 132 -0.44 5.98 -7.30
N GLY A 133 0.18 4.81 -7.44
CA GLY A 133 1.63 4.68 -7.58
C GLY A 133 2.16 5.39 -8.83
N ILE A 134 1.53 5.16 -10.00
CA ILE A 134 1.88 5.86 -11.24
C ILE A 134 1.74 7.37 -11.06
N PHE A 135 0.61 7.83 -10.51
CA PHE A 135 0.37 9.24 -10.30
C PHE A 135 1.41 9.88 -9.36
N ILE A 136 1.73 9.24 -8.24
CA ILE A 136 2.74 9.69 -7.29
C ILE A 136 4.13 9.78 -7.96
N ILE A 137 4.50 8.81 -8.81
CA ILE A 137 5.77 8.87 -9.55
C ILE A 137 5.79 10.05 -10.52
N LEU A 138 4.68 10.34 -11.20
CA LEU A 138 4.60 11.49 -12.10
C LEU A 138 4.76 12.81 -11.33
N VAL A 139 4.27 12.87 -10.08
CA VAL A 139 4.44 14.04 -9.19
C VAL A 139 5.85 14.15 -8.60
N ALA A 140 6.65 13.07 -8.55
CA ALA A 140 7.96 13.04 -7.90
C ALA A 140 9.07 13.89 -8.58
N TRP A 141 8.74 14.69 -9.61
CA TRP A 141 9.67 15.41 -10.48
C TRP A 141 9.55 16.94 -10.38
#